data_AF-A0A9D6EYG8-F1
#
_entry.id   AF-A0A9D6EYG8-F1
#
_cell.length_a   1.000
_cell.length_b   1.000
_cell.length_c   1.000
_cell.angle_alpha   90.00
_cell.angle_beta   90.00
_cell.angle_gamma   90.00
#
_symmetry.space_group_name_H-M   'P 1'
#
loop_
_entity.id
_entity.type
_entity.pdbx_description
1 polymer ?
#
loop_
_entity_poly.entity_id
_entity_poly.type
_entity_poly.pdbx_seq_one_letter_code
_entity_poly.pdbx_strand_id
1 'polypeptide(L)' 'MAVISVGKNNKYGHPHKEVIEILRDKDIKILRTDLDGEVEIISDGKGWGLVDH' A
#
# COMPACT_ATOMS: atom_id res chain seq x y z
N MET A 1 -1.79 -4.32 -7.50
CA MET A 1 -1.91 -3.50 -6.28
C MET A 1 -0.71 -3.77 -5.39
N ALA A 2 -0.22 -2.76 -4.67
CA ALA A 2 0.85 -2.88 -3.68
C ALA A 2 0.39 -2.27 -2.35
N VAL A 3 0.68 -2.95 -1.24
CA VAL A 3 0.42 -2.45 0.11
C VAL A 3 1.74 -2.21 0.83
N ILE A 4 1.90 -1.03 1.40
CA ILE A 4 3.09 -0.61 2.12
C ILE A 4 2.71 -0.37 3.57
N SER A 5 3.10 -1.29 4.45
CA SER A 5 2.91 -1.16 5.89
C SER A 5 4.04 -0.31 6.47
N VAL A 6 3.70 0.91 6.88
CA VAL A 6 4.63 1.90 7.43
C VAL A 6 3.93 2.79 8.44
N GLY A 7 4.66 3.18 9.49
CA GLY A 7 4.16 4.09 10.52
C GLY A 7 4.15 5.56 10.09
N LYS A 8 3.22 6.35 10.67
CA LYS A 8 3.20 7.80 10.51
C LYS A 8 4.53 8.43 10.93
N ASN A 9 5.02 9.39 10.14
CA ASN A 9 6.31 10.06 10.36
C ASN A 9 7.52 9.11 10.35
N ASN A 10 7.54 8.14 9.42
CA ASN A 10 8.68 7.26 9.25
C ASN A 10 9.97 8.04 8.94
N LYS A 11 10.85 8.16 9.95
CA LYS A 11 12.14 8.85 9.85
C LYS A 11 13.20 8.05 9.09
N TYR A 12 12.93 6.78 8.79
CA TYR A 12 13.85 5.91 8.04
C TYR A 12 13.85 6.20 6.53
N GLY A 13 12.97 7.07 6.04
CA GLY A 13 12.92 7.43 4.61
C GLY A 13 12.31 6.35 3.71
N HIS A 14 11.60 5.38 4.29
CA HIS A 14 10.84 4.38 3.54
C HIS A 14 9.35 4.75 3.40
N PRO A 15 8.69 4.35 2.32
CA PRO A 15 9.27 3.76 1.10
C PRO A 15 10.13 4.77 0.33
N HIS A 16 11.27 4.33 -0.22
CA HIS A 16 12.12 5.20 -1.03
C HIS A 16 11.36 5.65 -2.30
N LYS A 17 11.64 6.87 -2.77
CA LYS A 17 10.97 7.46 -3.95
C LYS A 17 11.05 6.56 -5.18
N GLU A 18 12.20 5.93 -5.42
CA GLU A 18 12.42 5.00 -6.54
C GLU A 18 11.41 3.85 -6.54
N VAL A 19 11.11 3.26 -5.38
CA VAL A 19 10.11 2.18 -5.26
C VAL A 19 8.71 2.70 -5.61
N ILE A 20 8.37 3.91 -5.17
CA ILE A 20 7.08 4.54 -5.50
C ILE A 20 6.97 4.85 -6.99
N GLU A 21 8.05 5.33 -7.61
CA GLU A 21 8.10 5.63 -9.05
C GLU A 21 7.94 4.35 -9.87
N ILE A 22 8.67 3.28 -9.56
CA ILE A 22 8.53 1.97 -10.23
C ILE A 22 7.09 1.44 -10.16
N LEU A 23 6.42 1.59 -9.01
CA LEU A 23 5.04 1.13 -8.85
C LEU A 23 4.06 1.98 -9.65
N ARG A 24 4.27 3.31 -9.70
CA ARG A 24 3.47 4.23 -10.50
C ARG A 24 3.64 4.00 -12.00
N ASP A 25 4.87 3.80 -12.46
CA ASP A 25 5.19 3.54 -13.87
C ASP A 25 4.56 2.23 -14.37
N LYS A 26 4.30 1.29 -13.46
CA LYS A 26 3.60 0.03 -13.75
C LYS A 26 2.08 0.13 -13.59
N ASP A 27 1.53 1.33 -13.38
CA ASP A 27 0.10 1.56 -13.11
C ASP A 27 -0.43 0.72 -11.93
N ILE A 28 0.41 0.50 -10.92
CA ILE A 28 0.04 -0.28 -9.74
C ILE A 28 -0.57 0.66 -8.70
N LYS A 29 -1.84 0.43 -8.36
CA LYS A 29 -2.47 1.07 -7.19
C LYS A 29 -1.65 0.81 -5.92
N ILE A 30 -1.26 1.87 -5.22
CA ILE A 30 -0.49 1.84 -3.98
C ILE A 30 -1.41 2.19 -2.80
N LEU A 31 -1.38 1.39 -1.74
CA LEU A 31 -2.00 1.67 -0.45
C LEU A 31 -0.93 1.72 0.64
N ARG A 32 -1.06 2.65 1.59
CA ARG A 32 -0.05 3.01 2.58
C ARG A 32 -0.69 3.26 3.93
N THR A 33 -0.31 2.49 4.95
CA THR A 33 -0.94 2.62 6.28
C THR A 33 -0.68 3.96 6.97
N ASP A 34 0.39 4.66 6.62
CA ASP A 34 0.66 6.00 7.14
C ASP A 34 -0.22 7.11 6.51
N LEU A 35 -0.74 6.87 5.31
CA LEU A 35 -1.58 7.81 4.55
C LEU A 35 -3.06 7.42 4.57
N ASP A 36 -3.36 6.17 4.27
CA ASP A 36 -4.70 5.61 4.12
C ASP A 36 -5.26 5.04 5.44
N GLY A 37 -4.42 4.90 6.47
CA GLY A 37 -4.83 4.36 7.76
C GLY A 37 -4.89 2.84 7.77
N GLU A 38 -5.96 2.26 8.30
CA GLU A 38 -6.16 0.82 8.29
C GLU A 38 -6.45 0.31 6.87
N VAL A 39 -5.81 -0.79 6.48
CA VAL A 39 -6.01 -1.43 5.16
C VAL A 39 -6.39 -2.88 5.40
N GLU A 40 -7.63 -3.24 5.11
CA GLU A 40 -8.15 -4.61 5.21
C GLU A 40 -8.33 -5.24 3.82
N ILE A 41 -7.76 -6.43 3.64
CA ILE A 41 -7.89 -7.26 2.44
C ILE A 41 -8.49 -8.61 2.85
N ILE A 42 -9.63 -8.96 2.26
CA ILE A 42 -10.29 -10.24 2.49
C ILE A 42 -10.13 -11.12 1.24
N SER A 43 -9.79 -12.38 1.45
CA SER A 43 -9.68 -13.41 0.41
C SER A 43 -10.60 -14.59 0.70
N ASP A 44 -11.24 -15.10 -0.34
CA ASP A 44 -12.06 -16.32 -0.28
C ASP A 44 -11.30 -17.58 -0.76
N GLY A 45 -9.99 -17.43 -1.02
CA GLY A 45 -9.14 -18.49 -1.57
C GLY A 45 -9.20 -18.63 -3.10
N LYS A 46 -10.08 -17.90 -3.79
CA LYS A 46 -10.14 -17.79 -5.27
C LYS A 46 -9.84 -16.38 -5.77
N GLY A 47 -10.20 -15.37 -4.99
CA GLY A 47 -9.95 -13.97 -5.24
C GLY A 47 -9.81 -13.19 -3.93
N TRP A 48 -9.61 -11.89 -4.05
CA TRP A 48 -9.50 -10.99 -2.91
C TRP A 48 -10.15 -9.64 -3.22
N GLY A 49 -10.58 -8.94 -2.17
CA GLY A 49 -11.19 -7.61 -2.24
C GLY A 49 -10.65 -6.69 -1.15
N LEU A 50 -10.75 -5.38 -1.40
CA LEU A 50 -10.50 -4.34 -0.40
C LEU A 50 -11.80 -4.07 0.36
N VAL A 51 -11.69 -3.90 1.68
CA VAL A 51 -12.79 -3.41 2.51
C VAL A 51 -12.66 -1.89 2.61
N ASP A 52 -13.77 -1.19 2.36
CA ASP A 52 -13.87 0.25 2.55
C ASP A 52 -14.51 0.51 3.93
N HIS A 53 -13.98 1.46 4.68
CA HIS A 53 -14.41 1.78 6.05
C HIS A 53 -15.02 3.19 6.14
#